data_AF-A0A380JH51-F1
#
_entry.id   AF-A0A380JH51-F1
#
_cell.length_a   1.000
_cell.length_b   1.000
_cell.length_c   1.000
_cell.angle_alpha   90.00
_cell.angle_beta   90.00
_cell.angle_gamma   90.00
#
_symmetry.space_group_name_H-M   'P 1'
#
loop_
_entity.id
_entity.type
_entity.pdbx_description
1 polymer ?
#
loop_
_entity_poly.entity_id
_entity_poly.type
_entity_poly.pdbx_seq_one_letter_code
_entity_poly.pdbx_strand_id
1 'polypeptide(L)'
;MKETKFSKLLNEFLIQIKKDFSITTKELTKELNFSKNTLANWRKGNSKPTFELLDKFYKFLQNFKKNYNINLSLNRETLTVFEQLMEEIDSQLIVYMQKESMECDIRIHKSLDINRRKTFHKNFSNFIEFLTTVSKSYNQEYATEESDYLILNGNQKREFLDSLQSLKLIGFDLDTDEKNAIQKRLAKLIGVSEAQISRWKSGKDYPSQANLKQIGKLFNPEIDAPFSSYTFDLSRFQSIFIDTPKYSNVLLEFERTYFKHIKELIKRWGKTERLEVNIIKFRHLIKYDYENNNFYEDFEEIKRIFFRDCLMMFYKSFTYLNNDEEFQNWIHKQISSEEVESYKCVSSVNFELKSKEDFKNIAKEVDDGFKQLDNFINYGATFDNVRDSVLKNYDLLLFMKIQIDSKDNVAVKKIFENAKDKFDSEGFIRQQCRNLCNGLSVRKEDNSIDVLEAFYNQFWDLIIYKVSQPNFDLRPADKIYGKNLTSIWKTLEIDYKLLSEELHRIFEEVSEMNEKISDKAIFELVQYIKDGEKIFEEVLFNDSYFMFTKQYNESDGEFDKLREITRLYNTVKEFQKKYPSYIF
;
A
#
# COMPACT_ATOMS: atom_id res chain seq x y z
N MET A 1 -33.49 38.73 17.66
CA MET A 1 -33.11 37.33 17.37
C MET A 1 -34.28 36.43 17.71
N LYS A 2 -34.54 35.39 16.91
CA LYS A 2 -35.62 34.41 17.15
C LYS A 2 -35.23 33.46 18.29
N GLU A 3 -36.20 33.10 19.13
CA GLU A 3 -36.07 32.04 20.13
C GLU A 3 -35.58 30.74 19.45
N THR A 4 -34.49 30.17 19.94
CA THR A 4 -33.92 28.91 19.42
C THR A 4 -34.51 27.72 20.17
N LYS A 5 -34.52 26.54 19.53
CA LYS A 5 -34.96 25.27 20.15
C LYS A 5 -34.26 25.03 21.50
N PHE A 6 -32.95 25.25 21.56
CA PHE A 6 -32.17 25.22 22.80
C PHE A 6 -32.65 26.23 23.84
N SER A 7 -32.90 27.50 23.48
CA SER A 7 -33.36 28.51 24.45
C SER A 7 -34.72 28.17 25.05
N LYS A 8 -35.62 27.59 24.25
CA LYS A 8 -36.94 27.12 24.67
C LYS A 8 -36.83 25.93 25.65
N LEU A 9 -36.10 24.90 25.26
CA LEU A 9 -35.88 23.69 26.09
C LEU A 9 -35.14 24.03 27.39
N LEU A 10 -34.17 24.94 27.35
CA LEU A 10 -33.49 25.44 28.55
C LEU A 10 -34.46 26.18 29.48
N ASN A 11 -35.37 26.99 28.93
CA ASN A 11 -36.35 27.71 29.73
C ASN A 11 -37.33 26.74 30.41
N GLU A 12 -37.85 25.75 29.67
CA GLU A 12 -38.72 24.70 30.19
C GLU A 12 -38.02 23.89 31.28
N PHE A 13 -36.77 23.48 31.05
CA PHE A 13 -35.94 22.80 32.04
C PHE A 13 -35.79 23.62 33.32
N LEU A 14 -35.43 24.91 33.22
CA LEU A 14 -35.23 25.78 34.39
C LEU A 14 -36.52 25.99 35.21
N ILE A 15 -37.68 26.06 34.54
CA ILE A 15 -38.99 26.12 35.21
C ILE A 15 -39.23 24.82 35.98
N GLN A 16 -38.96 23.69 35.34
CA GLN A 16 -39.29 22.39 35.87
C GLN A 16 -38.37 21.96 37.03
N ILE A 17 -37.06 22.23 36.95
CA ILE A 17 -36.16 21.96 38.08
C ILE A 17 -36.46 22.83 39.30
N LYS A 18 -36.94 24.06 39.09
CA LYS A 18 -37.35 24.94 40.19
C LYS A 18 -38.61 24.38 40.86
N LYS A 19 -39.54 23.85 40.06
CA LYS A 19 -40.79 23.25 40.56
C LYS A 19 -40.52 21.96 41.34
N ASP A 20 -39.70 21.07 40.80
CA ASP A 20 -39.52 19.71 41.35
C ASP A 20 -38.44 19.64 42.43
N PHE A 21 -37.40 20.48 42.34
CA PHE A 21 -36.22 20.40 43.24
C PHE A 21 -35.95 21.69 44.00
N SER A 22 -36.76 22.74 43.83
CA SER A 22 -36.52 24.08 44.39
C SER A 22 -35.17 24.70 43.99
N ILE A 23 -34.52 24.18 42.94
CA ILE A 23 -33.24 24.70 42.45
C ILE A 23 -33.49 25.95 41.60
N THR A 24 -32.93 27.07 42.01
CA THR A 24 -33.04 28.33 41.27
C THR A 24 -31.96 28.45 40.21
N THR A 25 -32.23 29.23 39.16
CA THR A 25 -31.21 29.55 38.13
C THR A 25 -29.94 30.18 38.73
N LYS A 26 -30.06 30.91 39.85
CA LYS A 26 -28.90 31.51 40.54
C LYS A 26 -28.01 30.45 41.19
N GLU A 27 -28.61 29.46 41.84
CA GLU A 27 -27.89 28.33 42.44
C GLU A 27 -27.22 27.48 41.37
N LEU A 28 -27.94 27.17 40.29
CA LEU A 28 -27.41 26.43 39.15
C LEU A 28 -26.25 27.17 38.47
N THR A 29 -26.36 28.49 38.30
CA THR A 29 -25.27 29.32 37.75
C THR A 29 -24.03 29.27 38.65
N LYS A 30 -24.22 29.26 39.97
CA LYS A 30 -23.12 29.19 40.94
C LYS A 30 -22.46 27.81 40.94
N GLU A 31 -23.25 26.74 40.88
CA GLU A 31 -22.77 25.35 40.82
C GLU A 31 -21.96 25.08 39.54
N LEU A 32 -22.46 25.57 38.40
CA LEU A 32 -21.75 25.50 37.12
C LEU A 32 -20.57 26.46 37.02
N ASN A 33 -20.33 27.31 38.04
CA ASN A 33 -19.36 28.41 38.02
C ASN A 33 -19.47 29.26 36.74
N PHE A 34 -20.70 29.58 36.36
CA PHE A 34 -21.00 30.45 35.22
C PHE A 34 -21.06 31.91 35.66
N SER A 35 -20.86 32.83 34.72
CA SER A 35 -21.11 34.25 34.97
C SER A 35 -22.60 34.47 35.32
N LYS A 36 -22.90 35.48 36.16
CA LYS A 36 -24.27 35.77 36.65
C LYS A 36 -25.33 35.87 35.56
N ASN A 37 -24.94 36.18 34.32
CA ASN A 37 -25.84 36.39 33.19
C ASN A 37 -25.82 35.26 32.14
N THR A 38 -24.97 34.23 32.26
CA THR A 38 -24.79 33.20 31.22
C THR A 38 -26.10 32.46 30.92
N LEU A 39 -26.73 31.83 31.92
CA LEU A 39 -28.00 31.10 31.73
C LEU A 39 -29.15 32.05 31.34
N ALA A 40 -29.15 33.27 31.87
CA ALA A 40 -30.18 34.27 31.54
C ALA A 40 -30.10 34.72 30.07
N ASN A 41 -28.88 34.83 29.53
CA ASN A 41 -28.65 35.19 28.13
C ASN A 41 -28.96 34.02 27.20
N TRP A 42 -28.57 32.79 27.55
CA TRP A 42 -28.92 31.58 26.80
C TRP A 42 -30.44 31.38 26.73
N ARG A 43 -31.13 31.55 27.86
CA ARG A 43 -32.59 31.46 27.95
C ARG A 43 -33.31 32.48 27.07
N LYS A 44 -32.75 33.68 26.93
CA LYS A 44 -33.30 34.73 26.07
C LYS A 44 -32.88 34.60 24.60
N GLY A 45 -31.98 33.66 24.28
CA GLY A 45 -31.34 33.57 22.97
C GLY A 45 -30.41 34.74 22.66
N ASN A 46 -29.98 35.51 23.67
CA ASN A 46 -29.12 36.68 23.51
C ASN A 46 -27.64 36.32 23.27
N SER A 47 -27.23 35.10 23.64
CA SER A 47 -25.91 34.58 23.34
C SER A 47 -25.98 33.09 23.02
N LYS A 48 -25.14 32.65 22.08
CA LYS A 48 -24.95 31.23 21.79
C LYS A 48 -24.01 30.61 22.85
N PRO A 49 -24.26 29.40 23.35
CA PRO A 49 -23.31 28.68 24.20
C PRO A 49 -21.98 28.44 23.48
N THR A 50 -20.85 28.66 24.16
CA THR A 50 -19.55 28.16 23.70
C THR A 50 -19.44 26.67 23.98
N PHE A 51 -18.57 25.94 23.27
CA PHE A 51 -18.34 24.51 23.51
C PHE A 51 -18.03 24.23 24.99
N GLU A 52 -17.09 24.94 25.59
CA GLU A 52 -16.66 24.76 26.99
C GLU A 52 -17.81 24.89 27.99
N LEU A 53 -18.64 25.94 27.85
CA LEU A 53 -19.76 26.16 28.76
C LEU A 53 -20.89 25.16 28.49
N LEU A 54 -21.11 24.80 27.23
CA LEU A 54 -22.14 23.86 26.84
C LEU A 54 -21.81 22.43 27.28
N ASP A 55 -20.56 21.98 27.11
CA ASP A 55 -20.02 20.70 27.59
C ASP A 55 -20.07 20.62 29.12
N LYS A 56 -19.70 21.71 29.81
CA LYS A 56 -19.82 21.78 31.27
C LYS A 56 -21.27 21.65 31.74
N PHE A 57 -22.20 22.28 31.03
CA PHE A 57 -23.63 22.15 31.32
C PHE A 57 -24.13 20.74 31.01
N TYR A 58 -23.69 20.13 29.90
CA TYR A 58 -24.03 18.76 29.53
C TYR A 58 -23.56 17.72 30.55
N LYS A 59 -22.29 17.81 31.00
CA LYS A 59 -21.74 16.96 32.06
C LYS A 59 -22.49 17.12 33.39
N PHE A 60 -22.88 18.35 33.72
CA PHE A 60 -23.76 18.58 34.87
C PHE A 60 -25.10 17.85 34.69
N LEU A 61 -25.74 17.94 33.54
CA LEU A 61 -27.00 17.25 33.27
C LEU A 61 -26.83 15.71 33.30
N GLN A 62 -25.73 15.16 32.78
CA GLN A 62 -25.44 13.72 32.90
C GLN A 62 -25.32 13.28 34.36
N ASN A 63 -24.58 14.05 35.17
CA ASN A 63 -24.44 13.79 36.60
C ASN A 63 -25.75 13.98 37.35
N PHE A 64 -26.54 15.00 36.98
CA PHE A 64 -27.87 15.24 37.52
C PHE A 64 -28.80 14.06 37.19
N LYS A 65 -28.80 13.57 35.94
CA LYS A 65 -29.54 12.36 35.55
C LYS A 65 -29.09 11.17 36.39
N LYS A 66 -27.78 10.90 36.50
CA LYS A 66 -27.24 9.75 37.26
C LYS A 66 -27.59 9.78 38.75
N ASN A 67 -27.48 10.95 39.39
CA ASN A 67 -27.73 11.11 40.83
C ASN A 67 -29.22 11.03 41.18
N TYR A 68 -30.11 11.41 40.26
CA TYR A 68 -31.56 11.44 40.51
C TYR A 68 -32.35 10.33 39.81
N ASN A 69 -31.78 9.56 38.87
CA ASN A 69 -32.40 8.33 38.33
C ASN A 69 -32.44 7.19 39.35
N ILE A 70 -31.61 7.24 40.39
CA ILE A 70 -31.56 6.23 41.46
C ILE A 70 -32.73 6.43 42.45
N ASN A 71 -33.34 7.62 42.49
CA ASN A 71 -34.48 7.96 43.36
C ASN A 71 -35.66 8.50 42.55
N LEU A 72 -36.56 7.60 42.15
CA LEU A 72 -37.84 7.82 41.44
C LEU A 72 -38.59 9.12 41.82
N SER A 73 -38.24 10.26 41.23
CA SER A 73 -38.88 11.56 41.54
C SER A 73 -39.05 12.51 40.36
N LEU A 74 -38.55 12.18 39.16
CA LEU A 74 -38.84 12.98 37.96
C LEU A 74 -40.23 12.62 37.42
N ASN A 75 -41.13 13.60 37.36
CA ASN A 75 -42.38 13.41 36.64
C ASN A 75 -42.11 13.24 35.12
N ARG A 76 -43.05 12.62 34.39
CA ARG A 76 -42.87 12.31 32.95
C ARG A 76 -42.59 13.55 32.09
N GLU A 77 -43.16 14.69 32.44
CA GLU A 77 -42.96 15.95 31.72
C GLU A 77 -41.53 16.47 31.90
N THR A 78 -41.00 16.44 33.13
CA THR A 78 -39.60 16.81 33.43
C THR A 78 -38.62 15.93 32.71
N LEU A 79 -38.85 14.62 32.71
CA LEU A 79 -37.97 13.67 32.03
C LEU A 79 -37.91 13.94 30.52
N THR A 80 -39.08 14.20 29.91
CA THR A 80 -39.18 14.50 28.48
C THR A 80 -38.42 15.78 28.12
N VAL A 81 -38.61 16.86 28.87
CA VAL A 81 -37.91 18.13 28.65
C VAL A 81 -36.40 17.97 28.86
N PHE A 82 -36.01 17.17 29.85
CA PHE A 82 -34.61 16.87 30.16
C PHE A 82 -33.91 16.12 29.02
N GLU A 83 -34.53 15.07 28.51
CA GLU A 83 -33.99 14.26 27.41
C GLU A 83 -33.92 15.06 26.11
N GLN A 84 -34.95 15.85 25.80
CA GLN A 84 -34.93 16.73 24.63
C GLN A 84 -33.87 17.82 24.73
N LEU A 85 -33.64 18.39 25.92
CA LEU A 85 -32.56 19.36 26.13
C LEU A 85 -31.18 18.70 25.99
N MET A 86 -31.00 17.50 26.53
CA MET A 86 -29.77 16.72 26.38
C MET A 86 -29.48 16.41 24.92
N GLU A 87 -30.46 15.91 24.16
CA GLU A 87 -30.32 15.64 22.72
C GLU A 87 -29.98 16.91 21.91
N GLU A 88 -30.61 18.04 22.25
CA GLU A 88 -30.32 19.33 21.60
C GLU A 88 -28.91 19.83 21.93
N ILE A 89 -28.46 19.68 23.17
CA ILE A 89 -27.10 20.02 23.58
C ILE A 89 -26.08 19.12 22.87
N ASP A 90 -26.32 17.81 22.87
CA ASP A 90 -25.49 16.81 22.21
C ASP A 90 -25.35 17.11 20.71
N SER A 91 -26.47 17.40 20.04
CA SER A 91 -26.50 17.83 18.63
C SER A 91 -25.65 19.08 18.38
N GLN A 92 -25.68 20.07 19.28
CA GLN A 92 -24.86 21.28 19.14
C GLN A 92 -23.37 21.03 19.44
N LEU A 93 -23.06 20.15 20.40
CA LEU A 93 -21.69 19.72 20.68
C LEU A 93 -21.10 18.96 19.48
N ILE A 94 -21.88 18.09 18.83
CA ILE A 94 -21.51 17.42 17.59
C ILE A 94 -21.18 18.44 16.49
N VAL A 95 -21.99 19.48 16.31
CA VAL A 95 -21.73 20.55 15.34
C VAL A 95 -20.44 21.32 15.67
N TYR A 96 -20.15 21.57 16.96
CA TYR A 96 -18.89 22.18 17.37
C TYR A 96 -17.68 21.29 17.07
N MET A 97 -17.77 20.00 17.39
CA MET A 97 -16.72 19.02 17.11
C MET A 97 -16.47 18.86 15.61
N GLN A 98 -17.53 18.84 14.80
CA GLN A 98 -17.42 18.82 13.33
C GLN A 98 -16.74 20.07 12.79
N LYS A 99 -17.10 21.25 13.31
CA LYS A 99 -16.50 22.52 12.89
C LYS A 99 -15.01 22.60 13.24
N GLU A 100 -14.63 22.16 14.44
CA GLU A 100 -13.23 22.09 14.87
C GLU A 100 -12.44 21.07 14.06
N SER A 101 -13.02 19.90 13.76
CA SER A 101 -12.44 18.89 12.85
C SER A 101 -12.18 19.49 11.46
N MET A 102 -13.16 20.20 10.88
CA MET A 102 -13.01 20.87 9.58
C MET A 102 -11.95 21.99 9.60
N GLU A 103 -11.88 22.79 10.67
CA GLU A 103 -10.85 23.82 10.81
C GLU A 103 -9.44 23.21 10.95
N CYS A 104 -9.32 22.07 11.64
CA CYS A 104 -8.10 21.29 11.73
C CYS A 104 -7.69 20.75 10.34
N ASP A 105 -8.63 20.14 9.61
CA ASP A 105 -8.43 19.64 8.24
C ASP A 105 -7.93 20.76 7.32
N ILE A 106 -8.52 21.95 7.38
CA ILE A 106 -8.06 23.11 6.60
C ILE A 106 -6.63 23.51 6.94
N ARG A 107 -6.25 23.52 8.23
CA ARG A 107 -4.88 23.85 8.65
C ARG A 107 -3.88 22.80 8.17
N ILE A 108 -4.22 21.52 8.28
CA ILE A 108 -3.37 20.41 7.83
C ILE A 108 -3.23 20.42 6.31
N HIS A 109 -4.31 20.65 5.55
CA HIS A 109 -4.21 20.77 4.10
C HIS A 109 -3.34 21.94 3.65
N LYS A 110 -3.40 23.08 4.35
CA LYS A 110 -2.52 24.22 4.06
C LYS A 110 -1.04 23.89 4.29
N SER A 111 -0.71 23.21 5.39
CA SER A 111 0.68 22.82 5.65
C SER A 111 1.18 21.79 4.63
N LEU A 112 0.34 20.82 4.25
CA LEU A 112 0.63 19.84 3.21
C LEU A 112 0.86 20.49 1.84
N ASP A 113 0.03 21.46 1.43
CA ASP A 113 0.21 22.18 0.16
C ASP A 113 1.54 22.96 0.13
N ILE A 114 1.91 23.60 1.24
CA ILE A 114 3.20 24.29 1.38
C ILE A 114 4.35 23.30 1.18
N ASN A 115 4.28 22.12 1.81
CA ASN A 115 5.32 21.09 1.67
C ASN A 115 5.41 20.56 0.23
N ARG A 116 4.28 20.26 -0.41
CA ARG A 116 4.24 19.77 -1.80
C ARG A 116 4.88 20.76 -2.78
N ARG A 117 4.61 22.05 -2.64
CA ARG A 117 5.23 23.11 -3.46
C ARG A 117 6.75 23.17 -3.28
N LYS A 118 7.21 23.09 -2.02
CA LYS A 118 8.65 23.06 -1.70
C LYS A 118 9.33 21.82 -2.30
N THR A 119 8.73 20.65 -2.12
CA THR A 119 9.22 19.37 -2.66
C THR A 119 9.29 19.40 -4.17
N PHE A 120 8.24 19.89 -4.84
CA PHE A 120 8.21 20.06 -6.29
C PHE A 120 9.34 20.96 -6.79
N HIS A 121 9.47 22.15 -6.22
CA HIS A 121 10.51 23.10 -6.62
C HIS A 121 11.92 22.47 -6.50
N LYS A 122 12.19 21.81 -5.37
CA LYS A 122 13.47 21.12 -5.13
C LYS A 122 13.71 20.03 -6.18
N ASN A 123 12.78 19.10 -6.34
CA ASN A 123 12.94 17.97 -7.25
C ASN A 123 13.08 18.39 -8.71
N PHE A 124 12.24 19.33 -9.17
CA PHE A 124 12.26 19.81 -10.54
C PHE A 124 13.55 20.57 -10.87
N SER A 125 14.07 21.33 -9.91
CA SER A 125 15.37 22.01 -10.04
C SER A 125 16.52 21.01 -10.12
N ASN A 126 16.54 20.03 -9.22
CA ASN A 126 17.53 18.96 -9.20
C ASN A 126 17.52 18.16 -10.50
N PHE A 127 16.35 17.89 -11.08
CA PHE A 127 16.25 17.18 -12.35
C PHE A 127 16.91 17.94 -13.51
N ILE A 128 16.65 19.25 -13.63
CA ILE A 128 17.29 20.07 -14.67
C ILE A 128 18.81 20.11 -14.47
N GLU A 129 19.27 20.22 -13.24
CA GLU A 129 20.69 20.19 -12.91
C GLU A 129 21.32 18.83 -13.24
N PHE A 130 20.65 17.73 -12.91
CA PHE A 130 21.06 16.37 -13.26
C PHE A 130 21.26 16.22 -14.77
N LEU A 131 20.26 16.58 -15.59
CA LEU A 131 20.39 16.54 -17.05
C LEU A 131 21.54 17.40 -17.57
N THR A 132 21.79 18.55 -16.92
CA THR A 132 22.90 19.44 -17.30
C THR A 132 24.23 18.76 -17.05
N THR A 133 24.40 18.11 -15.90
CA THR A 133 25.63 17.38 -15.58
C THR A 133 25.85 16.21 -16.53
N VAL A 134 24.83 15.40 -16.78
CA VAL A 134 24.91 14.24 -17.70
C VAL A 134 25.24 14.68 -19.13
N SER A 135 24.64 15.77 -19.62
CA SER A 135 24.94 16.29 -20.96
C SER A 135 26.41 16.69 -21.09
N LYS A 136 26.99 17.33 -20.07
CA LYS A 136 28.39 17.76 -20.04
C LYS A 136 29.37 16.61 -20.03
N SER A 137 29.06 15.56 -19.27
CA SER A 137 29.95 14.41 -19.10
C SER A 137 29.68 13.29 -20.10
N TYR A 138 28.72 13.45 -21.03
CA TYR A 138 28.24 12.39 -21.93
C TYR A 138 29.35 11.52 -22.54
N ASN A 139 30.34 12.13 -23.20
CA ASN A 139 31.40 11.38 -23.90
C ASN A 139 32.25 10.53 -22.93
N GLN A 140 32.53 11.07 -21.75
CA GLN A 140 33.26 10.35 -20.71
C GLN A 140 32.40 9.22 -20.14
N GLU A 141 31.14 9.52 -19.79
CA GLU A 141 30.21 8.56 -19.23
C GLU A 141 29.93 7.40 -20.19
N TYR A 142 29.88 7.65 -21.49
CA TYR A 142 29.63 6.61 -22.49
C TYR A 142 30.83 5.67 -22.67
N ALA A 143 32.05 6.22 -22.56
CA ALA A 143 33.30 5.48 -22.80
C ALA A 143 33.72 4.58 -21.64
N THR A 144 33.39 4.94 -20.40
CA THR A 144 33.78 4.16 -19.20
C THR A 144 32.68 3.19 -18.77
N GLU A 145 33.03 2.11 -18.09
CA GLU A 145 32.01 1.21 -17.49
C GLU A 145 31.41 1.79 -16.21
N GLU A 146 32.24 2.34 -15.33
CA GLU A 146 31.84 2.92 -14.05
C GLU A 146 31.70 4.45 -14.14
N SER A 147 31.04 5.05 -13.15
CA SER A 147 30.84 6.49 -13.04
C SER A 147 30.95 6.96 -11.59
N ASP A 148 31.59 8.11 -11.38
CA ASP A 148 31.60 8.79 -10.08
C ASP A 148 30.29 9.55 -9.82
N TYR A 149 29.49 9.79 -10.87
CA TYR A 149 28.25 10.56 -10.80
C TYR A 149 27.00 9.70 -10.95
N LEU A 150 26.98 8.81 -11.95
CA LEU A 150 25.86 7.90 -12.21
C LEU A 150 25.95 6.65 -11.31
N ILE A 151 24.79 6.09 -10.97
CA ILE A 151 24.70 4.84 -10.20
C ILE A 151 24.71 3.65 -11.14
N LEU A 152 24.18 3.82 -12.36
CA LEU A 152 24.20 2.81 -13.40
C LEU A 152 25.62 2.60 -13.93
N ASN A 153 25.95 1.35 -14.20
CA ASN A 153 27.24 0.94 -14.76
C ASN A 153 27.05 0.11 -16.04
N GLY A 154 28.13 0.00 -16.83
CA GLY A 154 28.19 -0.84 -18.03
C GLY A 154 27.04 -0.58 -19.00
N ASN A 155 26.33 -1.65 -19.39
CA ASN A 155 25.28 -1.59 -20.42
C ASN A 155 24.06 -0.75 -20.00
N GLN A 156 23.67 -0.75 -18.72
CA GLN A 156 22.53 0.05 -18.28
C GLN A 156 22.85 1.55 -18.34
N LYS A 157 24.11 1.93 -18.10
CA LYS A 157 24.57 3.32 -18.23
C LYS A 157 24.47 3.77 -19.69
N ARG A 158 24.95 2.94 -20.62
CA ARG A 158 24.89 3.23 -22.07
C ARG A 158 23.44 3.34 -22.55
N GLU A 159 22.59 2.40 -22.17
CA GLU A 159 21.15 2.41 -22.48
C GLU A 159 20.47 3.71 -22.00
N PHE A 160 20.76 4.11 -20.77
CA PHE A 160 20.24 5.35 -20.20
C PHE A 160 20.66 6.59 -21.03
N LEU A 161 21.93 6.66 -21.41
CA LEU A 161 22.47 7.76 -22.22
C LEU A 161 21.85 7.79 -23.62
N ASP A 162 21.75 6.64 -24.28
CA ASP A 162 21.13 6.48 -25.60
C ASP A 162 19.65 6.88 -25.56
N SER A 163 18.94 6.54 -24.48
CA SER A 163 17.54 6.90 -24.28
C SER A 163 17.36 8.41 -24.14
N LEU A 164 18.18 9.10 -23.35
CA LEU A 164 18.16 10.55 -23.24
C LEU A 164 18.44 11.24 -24.58
N GLN A 165 19.35 10.69 -25.37
CA GLN A 165 19.66 11.18 -26.70
C GLN A 165 18.50 10.98 -27.69
N SER A 166 17.87 9.80 -27.68
CA SER A 166 16.72 9.47 -28.54
C SER A 166 15.53 10.40 -28.29
N LEU A 167 15.30 10.77 -27.02
CA LEU A 167 14.28 11.72 -26.59
C LEU A 167 14.67 13.19 -26.87
N LYS A 168 15.89 13.42 -27.37
CA LYS A 168 16.46 14.76 -27.62
C LYS A 168 16.50 15.63 -26.36
N LEU A 169 16.65 15.02 -25.19
CA LEU A 169 16.83 15.73 -23.92
C LEU A 169 18.26 16.24 -23.78
N ILE A 170 19.23 15.42 -24.20
CA ILE A 170 20.65 15.78 -24.34
C ILE A 170 21.06 15.78 -25.83
N GLY A 171 22.21 16.35 -26.18
CA GLY A 171 22.66 16.44 -27.58
C GLY A 171 24.11 16.91 -27.69
N PHE A 172 24.70 16.75 -28.89
CA PHE A 172 26.13 16.99 -29.15
C PHE A 172 26.53 18.45 -29.42
N ASP A 173 25.57 19.38 -29.43
CA ASP A 173 25.87 20.78 -29.75
C ASP A 173 26.53 21.49 -28.56
N LEU A 174 27.86 21.44 -28.51
CA LEU A 174 28.74 21.97 -27.46
C LEU A 174 28.75 23.51 -27.35
N ASP A 175 28.08 24.24 -28.25
CA ASP A 175 28.26 25.70 -28.42
C ASP A 175 27.07 26.57 -27.96
N THR A 176 26.12 26.04 -27.20
CA THR A 176 25.07 26.86 -26.58
C THR A 176 24.98 26.61 -25.09
N ASP A 177 24.65 27.64 -24.30
CA ASP A 177 24.41 27.55 -22.86
C ASP A 177 23.48 26.36 -22.53
N GLU A 178 24.08 25.22 -22.16
CA GLU A 178 23.41 23.92 -22.08
C GLU A 178 22.23 23.93 -21.10
N LYS A 179 22.29 24.78 -20.07
CA LYS A 179 21.18 24.96 -19.10
C LYS A 179 19.95 25.56 -19.76
N ASN A 180 20.13 26.45 -20.72
CA ASN A 180 19.03 27.03 -21.50
C ASN A 180 18.58 26.05 -22.60
N ALA A 181 19.49 25.27 -23.17
CA ALA A 181 19.15 24.23 -24.14
C ALA A 181 18.26 23.13 -23.52
N ILE A 182 18.57 22.66 -22.30
CA ILE A 182 17.77 21.64 -21.60
C ILE A 182 16.38 22.17 -21.26
N GLN A 183 16.25 23.40 -20.76
CA GLN A 183 14.94 23.99 -20.49
C GLN A 183 14.08 24.10 -21.76
N LYS A 184 14.69 24.49 -22.89
CA LYS A 184 14.02 24.53 -24.20
C LYS A 184 13.58 23.15 -24.68
N ARG A 185 14.45 22.14 -24.57
CA ARG A 185 14.16 20.75 -24.96
C ARG A 185 13.03 20.18 -24.11
N LEU A 186 13.09 20.38 -22.79
CA LEU A 186 12.06 19.95 -21.85
C LEU A 186 10.71 20.65 -22.10
N ALA A 187 10.74 21.97 -22.36
CA ALA A 187 9.54 22.74 -22.72
C ALA A 187 8.85 22.16 -23.96
N LYS A 188 9.63 21.86 -25.01
CA LYS A 188 9.13 21.25 -26.25
C LYS A 188 8.57 19.84 -26.01
N LEU A 189 9.24 19.04 -25.19
CA LEU A 189 8.85 17.66 -24.92
C LEU A 189 7.53 17.58 -24.13
N ILE A 190 7.33 18.48 -23.16
CA ILE A 190 6.13 18.50 -22.30
C ILE A 190 5.00 19.32 -22.95
N GLY A 191 5.31 20.21 -23.89
CA GLY A 191 4.32 21.04 -24.60
C GLY A 191 3.97 22.33 -23.85
N VAL A 192 4.95 22.96 -23.20
CA VAL A 192 4.80 24.21 -22.43
C VAL A 192 5.82 25.25 -22.90
N SER A 193 5.70 26.50 -22.44
CA SER A 193 6.69 27.53 -22.76
C SER A 193 7.96 27.41 -21.92
N GLU A 194 9.11 27.82 -22.49
CA GLU A 194 10.39 27.88 -21.77
C GLU A 194 10.29 28.74 -20.49
N ALA A 195 9.53 29.84 -20.55
CA ALA A 195 9.27 30.70 -19.41
C ALA A 195 8.56 29.97 -18.26
N GLN A 196 7.63 29.05 -18.56
CA GLN A 196 6.97 28.23 -17.52
C GLN A 196 7.95 27.29 -16.84
N ILE A 197 8.81 26.60 -17.60
CA ILE A 197 9.87 25.74 -17.04
C ILE A 197 10.77 26.54 -16.11
N SER A 198 11.18 27.74 -16.53
CA SER A 198 12.03 28.63 -15.74
C SER A 198 11.35 29.10 -14.44
N ARG A 199 10.04 29.41 -14.48
CA ARG A 199 9.26 29.80 -13.29
C ARG A 199 9.07 28.65 -12.30
N TRP A 200 8.88 27.42 -12.78
CA TRP A 200 8.84 26.22 -11.94
C TRP A 200 10.19 25.93 -11.28
N LYS A 201 11.26 25.98 -12.07
CA LYS A 201 12.64 25.83 -11.57
C LYS A 201 12.98 26.88 -10.52
N SER A 202 12.57 28.13 -10.70
CA SER A 202 12.83 29.20 -9.72
C SER A 202 11.85 29.20 -8.54
N GLY A 203 10.88 28.29 -8.49
CA GLY A 203 9.88 28.21 -7.42
C GLY A 203 8.88 29.36 -7.42
N LYS A 204 8.86 30.19 -8.46
CA LYS A 204 7.94 31.33 -8.61
C LYS A 204 6.51 30.87 -8.87
N ASP A 205 6.37 29.76 -9.61
CA ASP A 205 5.08 29.14 -9.92
C ASP A 205 5.07 27.67 -9.52
N TYR A 206 3.87 27.17 -9.27
CA TYR A 206 3.58 25.74 -9.17
C TYR A 206 2.79 25.30 -10.41
N PRO A 207 3.06 24.13 -11.00
CA PRO A 207 2.32 23.68 -12.18
C PRO A 207 0.83 23.46 -11.89
N SER A 208 0.00 23.67 -12.90
CA SER A 208 -1.40 23.26 -12.85
C SER A 208 -1.52 21.73 -12.86
N GLN A 209 -2.68 21.20 -12.48
CA GLN A 209 -2.93 19.74 -12.53
C GLN A 209 -2.72 19.15 -13.92
N ALA A 210 -3.11 19.86 -14.98
CA ALA A 210 -2.87 19.43 -16.36
C ALA A 210 -1.37 19.32 -16.68
N ASN A 211 -0.57 20.29 -16.22
CA ASN A 211 0.87 20.30 -16.43
C ASN A 211 1.59 19.27 -15.56
N LEU A 212 1.14 19.06 -14.31
CA LEU A 212 1.61 17.94 -13.47
C LEU A 212 1.38 16.60 -14.15
N LYS A 213 0.22 16.40 -14.79
CA LYS A 213 -0.07 15.19 -15.54
C LYS A 213 0.79 15.03 -16.80
N GLN A 214 1.08 16.12 -17.52
CA GLN A 214 1.99 16.07 -18.67
C GLN A 214 3.43 15.72 -18.24
N ILE A 215 3.89 16.33 -17.15
CA ILE A 215 5.15 15.95 -16.49
C ILE A 215 5.08 14.46 -16.12
N GLY A 216 4.02 14.02 -15.43
CA GLY A 216 3.74 12.63 -15.09
C GLY A 216 3.93 11.67 -16.25
N LYS A 217 3.26 11.90 -17.38
CA LYS A 217 3.37 11.05 -18.59
C LYS A 217 4.80 10.85 -19.10
N LEU A 218 5.69 11.82 -18.90
CA LEU A 218 7.08 11.71 -19.32
C LEU A 218 7.91 10.84 -18.36
N PHE A 219 7.63 10.92 -17.05
CA PHE A 219 8.45 10.31 -16.00
C PHE A 219 7.91 8.99 -15.46
N ASN A 220 6.59 8.89 -15.32
CA ASN A 220 5.87 7.68 -14.98
C ASN A 220 4.38 7.89 -15.32
N PRO A 221 3.84 7.20 -16.36
CA PRO A 221 2.44 7.35 -16.77
C PRO A 221 1.42 7.04 -15.67
N GLU A 222 1.81 6.27 -14.65
CA GLU A 222 0.95 5.85 -13.54
C GLU A 222 1.00 6.77 -12.32
N ILE A 223 1.88 7.78 -12.31
CA ILE A 223 1.99 8.73 -11.18
C ILE A 223 1.44 10.09 -11.59
N ASP A 224 0.36 10.50 -10.94
CA ASP A 224 -0.35 11.76 -11.25
C ASP A 224 0.43 13.04 -10.85
N ALA A 225 1.36 12.96 -9.88
CA ALA A 225 2.10 14.14 -9.39
C ALA A 225 3.55 13.83 -8.94
N PRO A 226 4.41 13.28 -9.83
CA PRO A 226 5.69 12.68 -9.44
C PRO A 226 6.52 13.58 -8.53
N PHE A 227 6.82 14.80 -8.97
CA PHE A 227 7.75 15.67 -8.24
C PHE A 227 7.21 16.31 -6.95
N SER A 228 5.92 16.21 -6.63
CA SER A 228 5.34 16.92 -5.47
C SER A 228 5.22 16.07 -4.21
N SER A 229 5.17 14.75 -4.36
CA SER A 229 4.73 13.84 -3.29
C SER A 229 5.86 13.19 -2.49
N TYR A 230 7.09 13.18 -3.02
CA TYR A 230 8.26 12.58 -2.37
C TYR A 230 9.56 13.20 -2.90
N THR A 231 10.66 13.05 -2.18
CA THR A 231 11.97 13.53 -2.65
C THR A 231 12.48 12.62 -3.79
N PHE A 232 12.90 13.23 -4.90
CA PHE A 232 13.60 12.52 -5.97
C PHE A 232 15.10 12.49 -5.68
N ASP A 233 15.68 11.30 -5.74
CA ASP A 233 17.11 11.08 -5.70
C ASP A 233 17.65 10.77 -7.11
N LEU A 234 18.98 10.66 -7.19
CA LEU A 234 19.68 10.43 -8.44
C LEU A 234 19.35 9.07 -9.07
N SER A 235 19.07 8.05 -8.24
CA SER A 235 18.70 6.71 -8.70
C SER A 235 17.40 6.72 -9.49
N ARG A 236 16.41 7.50 -9.01
CA ARG A 236 15.09 7.59 -9.62
C ARG A 236 15.07 8.40 -10.92
N PHE A 237 16.00 9.32 -11.13
CA PHE A 237 16.12 9.98 -12.44
C PHE A 237 16.66 9.04 -13.52
N GLN A 238 17.59 8.16 -13.16
CA GLN A 238 18.19 7.20 -14.10
C GLN A 238 17.19 6.12 -14.54
N SER A 239 16.43 5.55 -13.60
CA SER A 239 15.53 4.42 -13.88
C SER A 239 14.36 4.75 -14.81
N ILE A 240 14.05 6.02 -15.03
CA ILE A 240 12.96 6.48 -15.90
C ILE A 240 13.30 6.30 -17.38
N PHE A 241 14.58 6.39 -17.73
CA PHE A 241 15.05 6.39 -19.12
C PHE A 241 15.75 5.08 -19.49
N ILE A 242 15.33 3.97 -18.90
CA ILE A 242 15.79 2.63 -19.27
C ILE A 242 14.58 1.79 -19.71
N ASP A 243 14.68 1.17 -20.88
CA ASP A 243 13.69 0.28 -21.48
C ASP A 243 13.83 -1.18 -21.01
N THR A 244 15.01 -1.59 -20.55
CA THR A 244 15.28 -2.95 -20.06
C THR A 244 14.23 -3.41 -19.04
N PRO A 245 13.86 -2.63 -18.00
CA PRO A 245 12.77 -3.02 -17.09
C PRO A 245 11.42 -3.22 -17.78
N LYS A 246 11.09 -2.39 -18.79
CA LYS A 246 9.86 -2.53 -19.57
C LYS A 246 9.87 -3.79 -20.41
N TYR A 247 10.99 -4.14 -21.04
CA TYR A 247 11.14 -5.40 -21.77
C TYR A 247 11.05 -6.60 -20.82
N SER A 248 11.77 -6.56 -19.69
CA SER A 248 11.68 -7.59 -18.64
C SER A 248 10.25 -7.80 -18.17
N ASN A 249 9.48 -6.73 -17.97
CA ASN A 249 8.08 -6.83 -17.56
C ASN A 249 7.22 -7.55 -18.63
N VAL A 250 7.42 -7.24 -19.91
CA VAL A 250 6.68 -7.93 -20.99
C VAL A 250 7.04 -9.42 -21.05
N LEU A 251 8.31 -9.77 -20.85
CA LEU A 251 8.76 -11.16 -20.80
C LEU A 251 8.16 -11.89 -19.59
N LEU A 252 8.15 -11.26 -18.42
CA LEU A 252 7.55 -11.82 -17.21
C LEU A 252 6.03 -12.01 -17.33
N GLU A 253 5.32 -11.06 -17.95
CA GLU A 253 3.88 -11.20 -18.23
C GLU A 253 3.60 -12.32 -19.25
N PHE A 254 4.50 -12.51 -20.21
CA PHE A 254 4.43 -13.68 -21.09
C PHE A 254 4.61 -14.99 -20.30
N GLU A 255 5.62 -15.09 -19.42
CA GLU A 255 5.81 -16.27 -18.57
C GLU A 255 4.59 -16.54 -17.70
N ARG A 256 4.03 -15.50 -17.07
CA ARG A 256 2.81 -15.61 -16.25
C ARG A 256 1.63 -16.14 -17.07
N THR A 257 1.40 -15.54 -18.23
CA THR A 257 0.26 -15.88 -19.10
C THR A 257 0.41 -17.29 -19.64
N TYR A 258 1.60 -17.66 -20.09
CA TYR A 258 1.89 -18.99 -20.60
C TYR A 258 1.75 -20.04 -19.50
N PHE A 259 2.29 -19.81 -18.31
CA PHE A 259 2.15 -20.70 -17.17
C PHE A 259 0.69 -20.86 -16.71
N LYS A 260 -0.11 -19.79 -16.74
CA LYS A 260 -1.56 -19.87 -16.49
C LYS A 260 -2.26 -20.81 -17.47
N HIS A 261 -1.88 -20.76 -18.75
CA HIS A 261 -2.43 -21.66 -19.78
C HIS A 261 -1.98 -23.11 -19.60
N ILE A 262 -0.74 -23.36 -19.14
CA ILE A 262 -0.29 -24.69 -18.69
C ILE A 262 -1.19 -25.21 -17.56
N LYS A 263 -1.42 -24.41 -16.51
CA LYS A 263 -2.29 -24.78 -15.38
C LYS A 263 -3.69 -25.12 -15.86
N GLU A 264 -4.26 -24.32 -16.76
CA GLU A 264 -5.59 -24.56 -17.30
C GLU A 264 -5.67 -25.86 -18.10
N LEU A 265 -4.67 -26.16 -18.94
CA LEU A 265 -4.62 -27.41 -19.69
C LEU A 265 -4.53 -28.62 -18.76
N ILE A 266 -3.63 -28.59 -17.78
CA ILE A 266 -3.50 -29.69 -16.80
C ILE A 266 -4.76 -29.83 -15.96
N LYS A 267 -5.44 -28.73 -15.60
CA LYS A 267 -6.70 -28.80 -14.85
C LYS A 267 -7.83 -29.43 -15.67
N ARG A 268 -7.93 -29.11 -16.97
CA ARG A 268 -8.99 -29.64 -17.84
C ARG A 268 -8.74 -31.07 -18.31
N TRP A 269 -7.47 -31.46 -18.45
CA TRP A 269 -7.10 -32.69 -19.14
C TRP A 269 -6.08 -33.56 -18.40
N GLY A 270 -5.26 -32.95 -17.54
CA GLY A 270 -4.22 -33.65 -16.80
C GLY A 270 -4.81 -34.61 -15.77
N LYS A 271 -4.04 -35.66 -15.48
CA LYS A 271 -4.35 -36.59 -14.37
C LYS A 271 -3.77 -36.00 -13.09
N THR A 272 -4.46 -35.01 -12.53
CA THR A 272 -3.98 -34.20 -11.40
C THR A 272 -3.52 -35.04 -10.20
N GLU A 273 -4.24 -36.11 -9.86
CA GLU A 273 -3.85 -37.05 -8.78
C GLU A 273 -2.50 -37.71 -9.03
N ARG A 274 -2.21 -38.11 -10.28
CA ARG A 274 -0.91 -38.69 -10.65
C ARG A 274 0.20 -37.67 -10.50
N LEU A 275 -0.04 -36.43 -10.92
CA LEU A 275 0.93 -35.35 -10.81
C LEU A 275 1.21 -35.03 -9.33
N GLU A 276 0.18 -34.96 -8.48
CA GLU A 276 0.32 -34.81 -7.02
C GLU A 276 1.20 -35.93 -6.41
N VAL A 277 0.94 -37.19 -6.77
CA VAL A 277 1.75 -38.33 -6.30
C VAL A 277 3.21 -38.20 -6.71
N ASN A 278 3.47 -37.78 -7.96
CA ASN A 278 4.84 -37.57 -8.43
C ASN A 278 5.53 -36.42 -7.69
N ILE A 279 4.83 -35.29 -7.47
CA ILE A 279 5.33 -34.14 -6.71
C ILE A 279 5.81 -34.59 -5.32
N ILE A 280 4.98 -35.37 -4.60
CA ILE A 280 5.33 -35.85 -3.26
C ILE A 280 6.44 -36.90 -3.30
N LYS A 281 6.32 -37.90 -4.17
CA LYS A 281 7.26 -39.04 -4.26
C LYS A 281 8.69 -38.57 -4.57
N PHE A 282 8.83 -37.60 -5.47
CA PHE A 282 10.13 -37.08 -5.90
C PHE A 282 10.56 -35.81 -5.16
N ARG A 283 9.82 -35.43 -4.11
CA ARG A 283 10.12 -34.31 -3.21
C ARG A 283 10.30 -32.96 -3.91
N HIS A 284 9.41 -32.63 -4.84
CA HIS A 284 9.49 -31.38 -5.59
C HIS A 284 9.25 -30.13 -4.74
N LEU A 285 8.48 -30.21 -3.65
CA LEU A 285 8.16 -29.05 -2.79
C LEU A 285 9.25 -28.79 -1.75
N ILE A 286 9.85 -27.59 -1.79
CA ILE A 286 10.93 -27.15 -0.89
C ILE A 286 10.42 -26.85 0.52
N LYS A 287 9.27 -26.17 0.63
CA LYS A 287 8.68 -25.78 1.93
C LYS A 287 7.92 -26.91 2.61
N TYR A 288 7.81 -28.08 1.97
CA TYR A 288 7.04 -29.20 2.47
C TYR A 288 7.90 -30.05 3.42
N ASP A 289 7.44 -30.18 4.66
CA ASP A 289 7.96 -31.12 5.61
C ASP A 289 7.35 -32.50 5.33
N TYR A 290 8.12 -33.35 4.65
CA TYR A 290 7.71 -34.70 4.27
C TYR A 290 7.59 -35.65 5.48
N GLU A 291 8.18 -35.31 6.62
CA GLU A 291 8.12 -36.13 7.83
C GLU A 291 6.83 -35.85 8.61
N ASN A 292 6.47 -34.58 8.73
CA ASN A 292 5.27 -34.14 9.45
C ASN A 292 4.04 -33.91 8.56
N ASN A 293 4.18 -34.13 7.25
CA ASN A 293 3.12 -33.97 6.25
C ASN A 293 2.47 -32.57 6.30
N ASN A 294 3.29 -31.53 6.48
CA ASN A 294 2.84 -30.15 6.61
C ASN A 294 3.82 -29.16 5.96
N PHE A 295 3.39 -27.92 5.71
CA PHE A 295 4.26 -26.87 5.19
C PHE A 295 4.91 -26.07 6.33
N TYR A 296 6.15 -25.63 6.09
CA TYR A 296 6.79 -24.61 6.91
C TYR A 296 6.16 -23.24 6.62
N GLU A 297 5.39 -22.73 7.59
CA GLU A 297 4.76 -21.40 7.55
C GLU A 297 5.35 -20.59 8.72
N ASP A 298 6.16 -19.55 8.43
CA ASP A 298 6.78 -18.68 9.45
C ASP A 298 5.75 -17.69 10.03
N PHE A 299 4.69 -18.24 10.67
CA PHE A 299 3.55 -17.48 11.19
C PHE A 299 3.96 -16.44 12.21
N GLU A 300 4.92 -16.75 13.08
CA GLU A 300 5.37 -15.83 14.12
C GLU A 300 6.08 -14.60 13.53
N GLU A 301 6.87 -14.78 12.46
CA GLU A 301 7.47 -13.64 11.76
C GLU A 301 6.40 -12.78 11.06
N ILE A 302 5.39 -13.39 10.44
CA ILE A 302 4.28 -12.64 9.83
C ILE A 302 3.50 -11.85 10.88
N LYS A 303 3.16 -12.46 12.03
CA LYS A 303 2.52 -11.77 13.17
C LYS A 303 3.35 -10.59 13.65
N ARG A 304 4.67 -10.77 13.79
CA ARG A 304 5.61 -9.72 14.18
C ARG A 304 5.59 -8.54 13.21
N ILE A 305 5.58 -8.81 11.91
CA ILE A 305 5.52 -7.78 10.87
C ILE A 305 4.19 -7.04 10.93
N PHE A 306 3.04 -7.75 10.99
CA PHE A 306 1.72 -7.12 11.13
C PHE A 306 1.62 -6.23 12.36
N PHE A 307 2.11 -6.70 13.50
CA PHE A 307 2.11 -5.93 14.74
C PHE A 307 2.90 -4.63 14.60
N ARG A 308 4.13 -4.70 14.06
CA ARG A 308 4.96 -3.53 13.78
C ARG A 308 4.20 -2.53 12.90
N ASP A 309 3.59 -3.00 11.83
CA ASP A 309 3.01 -2.12 10.82
C ASP A 309 1.68 -1.51 11.26
N CYS A 310 0.88 -2.27 12.01
CA CYS A 310 -0.31 -1.74 12.68
C CYS A 310 0.10 -0.62 13.68
N LEU A 311 1.15 -0.87 14.47
CA LEU A 311 1.68 0.12 15.41
C LEU A 311 2.17 1.39 14.71
N MET A 312 2.87 1.26 13.57
CA MET A 312 3.29 2.38 12.73
C MET A 312 2.10 3.21 12.23
N MET A 313 1.07 2.53 11.74
CA MET A 313 -0.13 3.18 11.20
C MET A 313 -0.86 3.97 12.29
N PHE A 314 -1.03 3.38 13.48
CA PHE A 314 -1.61 4.07 14.64
C PHE A 314 -0.76 5.28 15.03
N TYR A 315 0.57 5.14 15.08
CA TYR A 315 1.46 6.24 15.44
C TYR A 315 1.33 7.40 14.45
N LYS A 316 1.45 7.14 13.14
CA LYS A 316 1.35 8.19 12.12
C LYS A 316 0.00 8.87 12.15
N SER A 317 -1.09 8.11 12.30
CA SER A 317 -2.44 8.67 12.44
C SER A 317 -2.59 9.50 13.71
N PHE A 318 -1.97 9.07 14.82
CA PHE A 318 -1.94 9.77 16.09
C PHE A 318 -1.22 11.12 16.00
N THR A 319 -0.16 11.26 15.21
CA THR A 319 0.54 12.56 15.06
C THR A 319 -0.32 13.69 14.49
N TYR A 320 -1.45 13.36 13.87
CA TYR A 320 -2.44 14.33 13.37
C TYR A 320 -3.60 14.57 14.34
N LEU A 321 -3.67 13.82 15.45
CA LEU A 321 -4.54 14.17 16.56
C LEU A 321 -3.94 15.38 17.28
N ASN A 322 -4.76 16.41 17.49
CA ASN A 322 -4.39 17.53 18.34
C ASN A 322 -4.52 17.12 19.82
N ASN A 323 -3.70 16.17 20.26
CA ASN A 323 -3.71 15.58 21.60
C ASN A 323 -2.36 15.85 22.30
N ASP A 324 -2.41 16.29 23.56
CA ASP A 324 -1.22 16.55 24.40
C ASP A 324 -0.68 15.26 25.07
N GLU A 325 -1.40 14.13 24.94
CA GLU A 325 -1.00 12.84 25.49
C GLU A 325 0.19 12.23 24.71
N GLU A 326 1.01 11.41 25.37
CA GLU A 326 2.00 10.59 24.65
C GLU A 326 1.34 9.40 23.94
N PHE A 327 1.80 9.05 22.74
CA PHE A 327 1.23 7.96 21.94
C PHE A 327 1.06 6.64 22.70
N GLN A 328 2.06 6.26 23.53
CA GLN A 328 2.01 5.02 24.32
C GLN A 328 0.83 5.00 25.29
N ASN A 329 0.61 6.11 26.02
CA ASN A 329 -0.51 6.23 26.95
C ASN A 329 -1.84 6.20 26.21
N TRP A 330 -1.91 6.94 25.08
CA TRP A 330 -3.09 6.98 24.24
C TRP A 330 -3.49 5.60 23.72
N ILE A 331 -2.56 4.83 23.14
CA ILE A 331 -2.89 3.51 22.58
C ILE A 331 -3.29 2.53 23.67
N HIS A 332 -2.62 2.54 24.84
CA HIS A 332 -3.00 1.71 25.98
C HIS A 332 -4.42 2.00 26.47
N LYS A 333 -4.83 3.27 26.45
CA LYS A 333 -6.20 3.68 26.79
C LYS A 333 -7.22 3.20 25.74
N GLN A 334 -6.92 3.31 24.45
CA GLN A 334 -7.83 2.85 23.40
C GLN A 334 -8.07 1.34 23.46
N ILE A 335 -7.00 0.55 23.56
CA ILE A 335 -7.11 -0.92 23.60
C ILE A 335 -7.73 -1.44 24.90
N SER A 336 -7.74 -0.65 25.97
CA SER A 336 -8.34 -1.03 27.26
C SER A 336 -9.79 -0.54 27.44
N SER A 337 -10.41 -0.01 26.38
CA SER A 337 -11.79 0.48 26.45
C SER A 337 -12.80 -0.65 26.59
N GLU A 338 -13.90 -0.41 27.32
CA GLU A 338 -14.99 -1.37 27.49
C GLU A 338 -15.62 -1.79 26.14
N GLU A 339 -15.59 -0.88 25.15
CA GLU A 339 -16.09 -1.13 23.79
C GLU A 339 -15.23 -2.17 23.06
N VAL A 340 -13.90 -2.07 23.14
CA VAL A 340 -12.98 -3.06 22.55
C VAL A 340 -13.14 -4.42 23.22
N GLU A 341 -13.31 -4.45 24.55
CA GLU A 341 -13.52 -5.71 25.28
C GLU A 341 -14.87 -6.35 24.91
N SER A 342 -15.91 -5.55 24.75
CA SER A 342 -17.24 -6.02 24.32
C SER A 342 -17.22 -6.53 22.87
N TYR A 343 -16.45 -5.87 21.99
CA TYR A 343 -16.32 -6.25 20.59
C TYR A 343 -15.69 -7.63 20.40
N LYS A 344 -14.77 -8.03 21.29
CA LYS A 344 -14.14 -9.35 21.29
C LYS A 344 -15.16 -10.50 21.33
N CYS A 345 -16.31 -10.32 21.98
CA CYS A 345 -17.35 -11.33 22.09
C CYS A 345 -18.23 -11.47 20.84
N VAL A 346 -18.23 -10.47 19.95
CA VAL A 346 -19.09 -10.44 18.75
C VAL A 346 -18.32 -10.55 17.45
N SER A 347 -16.99 -10.37 17.47
CA SER A 347 -16.15 -10.52 16.28
C SER A 347 -16.07 -11.98 15.81
N SER A 348 -16.13 -12.18 14.50
CA SER A 348 -15.93 -13.48 13.85
C SER A 348 -14.46 -13.75 13.51
N VAL A 349 -13.55 -12.80 13.74
CA VAL A 349 -12.13 -12.93 13.40
C VAL A 349 -11.37 -13.60 14.55
N ASN A 350 -10.55 -14.62 14.25
CA ASN A 350 -9.67 -15.20 15.26
C ASN A 350 -8.34 -14.45 15.32
N PHE A 351 -8.23 -13.56 16.30
CA PHE A 351 -7.06 -12.71 16.51
C PHE A 351 -5.81 -13.43 17.06
N GLU A 352 -5.89 -14.72 17.37
CA GLU A 352 -4.71 -15.56 17.61
C GLU A 352 -3.95 -15.90 16.32
N LEU A 353 -4.56 -15.60 15.16
CA LEU A 353 -4.00 -15.76 13.81
C LEU A 353 -3.47 -17.19 13.59
N LYS A 354 -4.40 -18.16 13.62
CA LYS A 354 -4.10 -19.59 13.51
C LYS A 354 -4.30 -20.14 12.10
N SER A 355 -4.94 -19.38 11.22
CA SER A 355 -5.21 -19.77 9.83
C SER A 355 -4.89 -18.64 8.86
N LYS A 356 -4.70 -19.00 7.58
CA LYS A 356 -4.47 -18.03 6.49
C LYS A 356 -5.59 -16.99 6.37
N GLU A 357 -6.84 -17.39 6.66
CA GLU A 357 -7.99 -16.48 6.56
C GLU A 357 -7.96 -15.42 7.67
N ASP A 358 -7.57 -15.81 8.88
CA ASP A 358 -7.37 -14.86 9.99
C ASP A 358 -6.33 -13.80 9.62
N PHE A 359 -5.21 -14.23 9.02
CA PHE A 359 -4.17 -13.29 8.55
C PHE A 359 -4.69 -12.35 7.47
N LYS A 360 -5.48 -12.84 6.50
CA LYS A 360 -6.04 -12.00 5.43
C LYS A 360 -6.97 -10.91 5.95
N ASN A 361 -7.79 -11.22 6.95
CA ASN A 361 -8.70 -10.24 7.55
C ASN A 361 -7.92 -9.07 8.17
N ILE A 362 -6.94 -9.36 9.01
CA ILE A 362 -6.10 -8.30 9.61
C ILE A 362 -5.26 -7.59 8.56
N ALA A 363 -4.69 -8.31 7.59
CA ALA A 363 -3.94 -7.70 6.50
C ALA A 363 -4.77 -6.68 5.72
N LYS A 364 -6.03 -7.02 5.46
CA LYS A 364 -6.98 -6.12 4.79
C LYS A 364 -7.22 -4.85 5.60
N GLU A 365 -7.50 -4.96 6.89
CA GLU A 365 -7.76 -3.78 7.74
C GLU A 365 -6.54 -2.86 7.82
N VAL A 366 -5.33 -3.43 7.91
CA VAL A 366 -4.09 -2.63 7.93
C VAL A 366 -3.86 -1.95 6.57
N ASP A 367 -4.07 -2.66 5.45
CA ASP A 367 -3.90 -2.08 4.11
C ASP A 367 -4.92 -0.98 3.80
N ASP A 368 -6.17 -1.20 4.17
CA ASP A 368 -7.24 -0.21 4.01
C ASP A 368 -6.98 1.01 4.91
N GLY A 369 -6.48 0.80 6.14
CA GLY A 369 -6.09 1.87 7.04
C GLY A 369 -4.94 2.73 6.49
N PHE A 370 -3.87 2.12 5.98
CA PHE A 370 -2.78 2.86 5.32
C PHE A 370 -3.26 3.60 4.08
N LYS A 371 -4.19 3.03 3.31
CA LYS A 371 -4.80 3.71 2.16
C LYS A 371 -5.57 4.96 2.58
N GLN A 372 -6.34 4.92 3.67
CA GLN A 372 -7.04 6.11 4.16
C GLN A 372 -6.06 7.18 4.67
N LEU A 373 -5.01 6.76 5.38
CA LEU A 373 -3.96 7.66 5.84
C LEU A 373 -3.23 8.31 4.64
N ASP A 374 -2.92 7.55 3.60
CA ASP A 374 -2.29 8.05 2.38
C ASP A 374 -3.21 9.02 1.62
N ASN A 375 -4.49 8.69 1.48
CA ASN A 375 -5.50 9.58 0.90
C ASN A 375 -5.58 10.94 1.62
N PHE A 376 -5.52 10.91 2.96
CA PHE A 376 -5.47 12.12 3.77
C PHE A 376 -4.18 12.94 3.52
N ILE A 377 -3.02 12.29 3.64
CA ILE A 377 -1.70 12.95 3.53
C ILE A 377 -1.44 13.47 2.10
N ASN A 378 -1.79 12.69 1.08
CA ASN A 378 -1.36 12.90 -0.31
C ASN A 378 -2.47 13.35 -1.27
N TYR A 379 -3.74 13.11 -0.95
CA TYR A 379 -4.84 13.34 -1.89
C TYR A 379 -5.94 14.29 -1.39
N GLY A 380 -5.77 14.84 -0.18
CA GLY A 380 -6.68 15.87 0.32
C GLY A 380 -8.01 15.30 0.84
N ALA A 381 -8.05 14.02 1.22
CA ALA A 381 -9.18 13.45 1.95
C ALA A 381 -9.29 14.04 3.36
N THR A 382 -10.45 13.93 4.00
CA THR A 382 -10.68 14.42 5.37
C THR A 382 -10.03 13.51 6.41
N PHE A 383 -9.63 14.08 7.55
CA PHE A 383 -9.07 13.27 8.64
C PHE A 383 -10.11 12.34 9.29
N ASP A 384 -11.40 12.64 9.15
CA ASP A 384 -12.49 11.79 9.64
C ASP A 384 -12.39 10.36 9.08
N ASN A 385 -11.97 10.19 7.81
CA ASN A 385 -11.77 8.86 7.22
C ASN A 385 -10.66 8.06 7.94
N VAL A 386 -9.58 8.73 8.34
CA VAL A 386 -8.49 8.13 9.12
C VAL A 386 -8.97 7.82 10.53
N ARG A 387 -9.74 8.73 11.14
CA ARG A 387 -10.30 8.51 12.47
C ARG A 387 -11.19 7.28 12.52
N ASP A 388 -12.09 7.13 11.56
CA ASP A 388 -13.06 6.04 11.58
C ASP A 388 -12.46 4.71 11.08
N SER A 389 -11.57 4.74 10.07
CA SER A 389 -11.01 3.52 9.48
C SER A 389 -9.74 3.00 10.17
N VAL A 390 -9.05 3.84 10.92
CA VAL A 390 -7.81 3.49 11.64
C VAL A 390 -8.02 3.62 13.15
N LEU A 391 -8.25 4.84 13.64
CA LEU A 391 -8.19 5.14 15.08
C LEU A 391 -9.33 4.50 15.88
N LYS A 392 -10.49 4.26 15.27
CA LYS A 392 -11.67 3.60 15.86
C LYS A 392 -11.90 2.18 15.35
N ASN A 393 -10.97 1.62 14.58
CA ASN A 393 -11.15 0.30 14.02
C ASN A 393 -10.97 -0.78 15.10
N TYR A 394 -12.06 -1.43 15.50
CA TYR A 394 -12.04 -2.40 16.60
C TYR A 394 -11.24 -3.66 16.27
N ASP A 395 -11.19 -4.12 15.01
CA ASP A 395 -10.36 -5.26 14.62
C ASP A 395 -8.88 -4.95 14.81
N LEU A 396 -8.45 -3.76 14.39
CA LEU A 396 -7.06 -3.30 14.56
C LEU A 396 -6.71 -3.08 16.04
N LEU A 397 -7.60 -2.46 16.82
CA LEU A 397 -7.40 -2.22 18.24
C LEU A 397 -7.34 -3.54 19.04
N LEU A 398 -8.20 -4.50 18.73
CA LEU A 398 -8.21 -5.80 19.38
C LEU A 398 -6.99 -6.66 18.99
N PHE A 399 -6.57 -6.60 17.72
CA PHE A 399 -5.31 -7.20 17.29
C PHE A 399 -4.12 -6.62 18.06
N MET A 400 -4.05 -5.28 18.19
CA MET A 400 -3.01 -4.61 18.97
C MET A 400 -3.04 -5.04 20.44
N LYS A 401 -4.23 -5.10 21.06
CA LYS A 401 -4.41 -5.58 22.44
C LYS A 401 -3.79 -6.94 22.63
N ILE A 402 -4.17 -7.92 21.80
CA ILE A 402 -3.72 -9.31 21.94
C ILE A 402 -2.21 -9.40 21.78
N GLN A 403 -1.63 -8.68 20.82
CA GLN A 403 -0.18 -8.69 20.61
C GLN A 403 0.62 -8.00 21.72
N ILE A 404 0.05 -6.98 22.37
CA ILE A 404 0.67 -6.31 23.52
C ILE A 404 0.54 -7.18 24.77
N ASP A 405 -0.66 -7.70 25.05
CA ASP A 405 -0.95 -8.54 26.22
C ASP A 405 -0.16 -9.85 26.19
N SER A 406 0.22 -10.35 25.00
CA SER A 406 1.07 -11.54 24.85
C SER A 406 2.55 -11.30 25.18
N LYS A 407 2.96 -10.09 25.54
CA LYS A 407 4.37 -9.69 25.74
C LYS A 407 4.51 -9.02 27.10
N ASP A 408 5.69 -9.15 27.71
CA ASP A 408 5.98 -8.41 28.94
C ASP A 408 6.16 -6.90 28.67
N ASN A 409 5.98 -6.09 29.71
CA ASN A 409 6.05 -4.62 29.63
C ASN A 409 7.41 -4.11 29.10
N VAL A 410 8.50 -4.85 29.35
CA VAL A 410 9.86 -4.45 28.92
C VAL A 410 10.02 -4.68 27.41
N ALA A 411 9.49 -5.79 26.89
CA ALA A 411 9.47 -6.12 25.48
C ALA A 411 8.59 -5.15 24.70
N VAL A 412 7.40 -4.81 25.21
CA VAL A 412 6.51 -3.82 24.61
C VAL A 412 7.24 -2.47 24.48
N LYS A 413 7.84 -1.97 25.57
CA LYS A 413 8.57 -0.69 25.55
C LYS A 413 9.71 -0.66 24.52
N LYS A 414 10.51 -1.73 24.45
CA LYS A 414 11.57 -1.87 23.44
C LYS A 414 11.04 -1.83 22.00
N ILE A 415 9.85 -2.38 21.73
CA ILE A 415 9.26 -2.34 20.39
C ILE A 415 8.95 -0.90 19.99
N PHE A 416 8.35 -0.11 20.88
CA PHE A 416 8.09 1.31 20.62
C PHE A 416 9.40 2.10 20.41
N GLU A 417 10.43 1.85 21.23
CA GLU A 417 11.73 2.51 21.11
C GLU A 417 12.43 2.16 19.79
N ASN A 418 12.49 0.88 19.43
CA ASN A 418 13.15 0.41 18.21
C ASN A 418 12.41 0.83 16.93
N ALA A 419 11.11 1.09 17.02
CA ALA A 419 10.30 1.47 15.88
C ALA A 419 10.22 2.99 15.68
N LYS A 420 10.63 3.79 16.69
CA LYS A 420 10.56 5.26 16.67
C LYS A 420 11.25 5.88 15.45
N ASP A 421 12.47 5.47 15.14
CA ASP A 421 13.21 5.98 13.97
C ASP A 421 12.49 5.64 12.63
N LYS A 422 11.78 4.51 12.58
CA LYS A 422 10.97 4.13 11.42
C LYS A 422 9.66 4.91 11.36
N PHE A 423 9.09 5.26 12.51
CA PHE A 423 7.87 6.04 12.62
C PHE A 423 8.03 7.46 12.07
N ASP A 424 9.19 8.07 12.35
CA ASP A 424 9.50 9.45 11.96
C ASP A 424 10.00 9.59 10.51
N SER A 425 10.13 8.48 9.77
CA SER A 425 10.59 8.52 8.38
C SER A 425 9.56 9.17 7.43
N GLU A 426 9.98 10.29 6.81
CA GLU A 426 9.24 10.97 5.75
C GLU A 426 9.14 10.04 4.52
N GLY A 427 7.94 9.60 4.16
CA GLY A 427 7.69 8.85 2.92
C GLY A 427 7.61 7.33 3.05
N PHE A 428 7.51 6.76 4.25
CA PHE A 428 7.21 5.32 4.36
C PHE A 428 5.77 5.03 3.92
N ILE A 429 5.62 4.68 2.64
CA ILE A 429 4.46 3.97 2.07
C ILE A 429 4.87 2.50 2.02
N ARG A 430 4.18 1.68 2.80
CA ARG A 430 4.45 0.24 2.88
C ARG A 430 3.87 -0.48 1.66
N GLN A 431 4.49 -1.59 1.26
CA GLN A 431 3.83 -2.60 0.43
C GLN A 431 2.72 -3.32 1.24
N GLN A 432 1.63 -3.69 0.57
CA GLN A 432 0.42 -4.27 1.16
C GLN A 432 0.69 -5.50 2.04
N CYS A 433 0.20 -5.51 3.28
CA CYS A 433 0.18 -6.64 4.22
C CYS A 433 -0.35 -7.92 3.59
N ARG A 434 -1.35 -7.80 2.71
CA ARG A 434 -1.92 -8.95 2.00
C ARG A 434 -0.85 -9.75 1.25
N ASN A 435 0.25 -9.10 0.85
CA ASN A 435 1.37 -9.80 0.22
C ASN A 435 2.05 -10.82 1.14
N LEU A 436 2.05 -10.59 2.46
CA LEU A 436 2.56 -11.58 3.43
C LEU A 436 1.69 -12.83 3.48
N CYS A 437 0.39 -12.68 3.32
CA CYS A 437 -0.55 -13.80 3.26
C CYS A 437 -0.39 -14.64 1.98
N ASN A 438 0.15 -14.05 0.91
CA ASN A 438 0.38 -14.77 -0.35
C ASN A 438 1.47 -15.85 -0.23
N GLY A 439 2.37 -15.73 0.75
CA GLY A 439 3.39 -16.75 1.05
C GLY A 439 2.90 -17.94 1.87
N LEU A 440 1.67 -17.88 2.41
CA LEU A 440 1.07 -18.95 3.20
C LEU A 440 0.50 -20.05 2.29
N SER A 441 0.63 -21.29 2.76
CA SER A 441 0.28 -22.50 2.02
C SER A 441 -1.19 -22.50 1.61
N VAL A 442 -1.43 -23.05 0.42
CA VAL A 442 -2.79 -23.21 -0.10
C VAL A 442 -3.40 -24.45 0.54
N ARG A 443 -4.63 -24.28 1.03
CA ARG A 443 -5.43 -25.33 1.65
C ARG A 443 -6.70 -25.54 0.82
N LYS A 444 -7.19 -26.78 0.77
CA LYS A 444 -8.49 -27.17 0.19
C LYS A 444 -9.63 -26.76 1.14
N GLU A 445 -10.87 -26.91 0.72
CA GLU A 445 -12.06 -26.55 1.54
C GLU A 445 -12.13 -27.32 2.88
N ASP A 446 -11.61 -28.55 2.90
CA ASP A 446 -11.48 -29.38 4.09
C ASP A 446 -10.26 -29.04 4.95
N ASN A 447 -9.58 -27.93 4.65
CA ASN A 447 -8.35 -27.45 5.27
C ASN A 447 -7.12 -28.37 5.08
N SER A 448 -7.22 -29.41 4.23
CA SER A 448 -6.07 -30.21 3.81
C SER A 448 -5.16 -29.41 2.86
N ILE A 449 -3.94 -29.88 2.65
CA ILE A 449 -2.97 -29.21 1.79
C ILE A 449 -3.33 -29.40 0.32
N ASP A 450 -3.32 -28.31 -0.45
CA ASP A 450 -3.36 -28.38 -1.90
C ASP A 450 -1.94 -28.52 -2.47
N VAL A 451 -1.51 -29.76 -2.64
CA VAL A 451 -0.15 -30.11 -3.10
C VAL A 451 0.11 -29.55 -4.49
N LEU A 452 -0.86 -29.68 -5.39
CA LEU A 452 -0.71 -29.26 -6.78
C LEU A 452 -0.63 -27.74 -6.88
N GLU A 453 -1.50 -27.01 -6.19
CA GLU A 453 -1.44 -25.54 -6.19
C GLU A 453 -0.19 -25.03 -5.46
N ALA A 454 0.26 -25.72 -4.41
CA ALA A 454 1.54 -25.38 -3.77
C ALA A 454 2.73 -25.57 -4.72
N PHE A 455 2.73 -26.62 -5.55
CA PHE A 455 3.74 -26.84 -6.57
C PHE A 455 3.72 -25.72 -7.62
N TYR A 456 2.54 -25.34 -8.09
CA TYR A 456 2.42 -24.22 -9.04
C TYR A 456 2.90 -22.89 -8.46
N ASN A 457 2.61 -22.63 -7.19
CA ASN A 457 3.09 -21.42 -6.51
C ASN A 457 4.61 -21.44 -6.35
N GLN A 458 5.20 -22.58 -5.97
CA GLN A 458 6.66 -22.70 -5.92
C GLN A 458 7.28 -22.49 -7.31
N PHE A 459 6.74 -23.12 -8.36
CA PHE A 459 7.28 -22.95 -9.71
C PHE A 459 7.29 -21.48 -10.13
N TRP A 460 6.20 -20.76 -9.85
CA TRP A 460 6.14 -19.31 -10.10
C TRP A 460 7.13 -18.53 -9.23
N ASP A 461 7.26 -18.88 -7.95
CA ASP A 461 8.23 -18.25 -7.04
C ASP A 461 9.67 -18.45 -7.55
N LEU A 462 10.01 -19.63 -8.07
CA LEU A 462 11.32 -19.90 -8.69
C LEU A 462 11.56 -19.05 -9.94
N ILE A 463 10.53 -18.83 -10.78
CA ILE A 463 10.62 -17.91 -11.93
C ILE A 463 10.92 -16.47 -11.47
N ILE A 464 10.31 -16.02 -10.37
CA ILE A 464 10.58 -14.69 -9.81
C ILE A 464 11.99 -14.65 -9.17
N TYR A 465 12.38 -15.70 -8.46
CA TYR A 465 13.65 -15.73 -7.72
C TYR A 465 14.88 -16.01 -8.57
N LYS A 466 14.71 -16.44 -9.83
CA LYS A 466 15.82 -16.54 -10.78
C LYS A 466 16.38 -15.16 -11.13
N VAL A 467 15.54 -14.12 -11.15
CA VAL A 467 15.90 -12.73 -11.50
C VAL A 467 16.03 -11.80 -10.30
N SER A 468 15.48 -12.19 -9.14
CA SER A 468 15.44 -11.37 -7.94
C SER A 468 15.80 -12.18 -6.70
N GLN A 469 16.46 -11.56 -5.72
CA GLN A 469 16.66 -12.23 -4.44
C GLN A 469 15.29 -12.35 -3.73
N PRO A 470 15.00 -13.48 -3.04
CA PRO A 470 13.75 -13.61 -2.31
C PRO A 470 13.63 -12.50 -1.25
N ASN A 471 12.46 -11.85 -1.21
CA ASN A 471 12.21 -10.79 -0.25
C ASN A 471 11.64 -11.36 1.05
N PHE A 472 12.51 -11.58 2.03
CA PHE A 472 12.13 -12.16 3.32
C PHE A 472 11.22 -11.25 4.16
N ASP A 473 11.19 -9.94 3.89
CA ASP A 473 10.27 -9.01 4.57
C ASP A 473 8.84 -9.13 4.07
N LEU A 474 8.63 -9.68 2.88
CA LEU A 474 7.31 -9.91 2.27
C LEU A 474 6.89 -11.37 2.31
N ARG A 475 7.85 -12.28 2.34
CA ARG A 475 7.62 -13.73 2.39
C ARG A 475 8.66 -14.38 3.31
N PRO A 476 8.47 -14.30 4.63
CA PRO A 476 9.43 -14.83 5.60
C PRO A 476 9.80 -16.30 5.40
N ALA A 477 8.85 -17.12 4.98
CA ALA A 477 9.06 -18.54 4.69
C ALA A 477 10.08 -18.78 3.55
N ASP A 478 10.37 -17.77 2.72
CA ASP A 478 11.27 -17.89 1.59
C ASP A 478 12.75 -17.82 1.96
N LYS A 479 13.07 -17.60 3.23
CA LYS A 479 14.43 -17.76 3.77
C LYS A 479 15.03 -19.13 3.42
N ILE A 480 14.19 -20.15 3.20
CA ILE A 480 14.61 -21.48 2.76
C ILE A 480 15.28 -21.49 1.37
N TYR A 481 14.95 -20.54 0.49
CA TYR A 481 15.62 -20.36 -0.81
C TYR A 481 16.94 -19.57 -0.67
N GLY A 482 17.11 -18.86 0.45
CA GLY A 482 18.21 -17.93 0.68
C GLY A 482 19.51 -18.63 1.02
N LYS A 483 20.28 -19.06 0.00
CA LYS A 483 21.75 -19.19 0.04
C LYS A 483 22.44 -19.60 -1.27
N ASN A 484 21.73 -19.94 -2.35
CA ASN A 484 22.39 -20.39 -3.58
C ASN A 484 21.52 -20.24 -4.85
N LEU A 485 21.80 -19.26 -5.72
CA LEU A 485 21.11 -19.07 -7.01
C LEU A 485 21.20 -20.32 -7.90
N THR A 486 22.33 -21.04 -7.89
CA THR A 486 22.49 -22.30 -8.63
C THR A 486 21.48 -23.35 -8.19
N SER A 487 21.05 -23.34 -6.92
CA SER A 487 20.02 -24.25 -6.43
C SER A 487 18.62 -23.88 -6.93
N ILE A 488 18.31 -22.58 -7.05
CA ILE A 488 17.03 -22.09 -7.58
C ILE A 488 16.86 -22.52 -9.04
N TRP A 489 17.89 -22.31 -9.86
CA TRP A 489 17.90 -22.70 -11.27
C TRP A 489 17.74 -24.21 -11.45
N LYS A 490 18.52 -25.00 -10.70
CA LYS A 490 18.44 -26.45 -10.78
C LYS A 490 17.04 -26.96 -10.39
N THR A 491 16.42 -26.39 -9.36
CA THR A 491 15.05 -26.74 -8.99
C THR A 491 14.06 -26.31 -10.06
N LEU A 492 14.20 -25.10 -10.63
CA LEU A 492 13.33 -24.62 -11.71
C LEU A 492 13.39 -25.55 -12.94
N GLU A 493 14.58 -26.01 -13.32
CA GLU A 493 14.78 -26.97 -14.41
C GLU A 493 14.12 -28.32 -14.10
N ILE A 494 14.29 -28.84 -12.88
CA ILE A 494 13.67 -30.09 -12.42
C ILE A 494 12.13 -29.97 -12.43
N ASP A 495 11.58 -28.88 -11.93
CA ASP A 495 10.13 -28.65 -11.86
C ASP A 495 9.54 -28.42 -13.26
N TYR A 496 10.24 -27.68 -14.14
CA TYR A 496 9.81 -27.50 -15.52
C TYR A 496 9.82 -28.83 -16.28
N LYS A 497 10.83 -29.68 -16.06
CA LYS A 497 10.90 -31.00 -16.68
C LYS A 497 9.69 -31.87 -16.32
N LEU A 498 9.27 -31.87 -15.04
CA LEU A 498 8.06 -32.58 -14.62
C LEU A 498 6.81 -32.05 -15.36
N LEU A 499 6.68 -30.73 -15.50
CA LEU A 499 5.57 -30.11 -16.24
C LEU A 499 5.61 -30.44 -17.73
N SER A 500 6.79 -30.38 -18.35
CA SER A 500 6.98 -30.67 -19.77
C SER A 500 6.64 -32.15 -20.07
N GLU A 501 7.06 -33.09 -19.23
CA GLU A 501 6.70 -34.51 -19.37
C GLU A 501 5.18 -34.73 -19.27
N GLU A 502 4.51 -34.02 -18.36
CA GLU A 502 3.05 -34.05 -18.23
C GLU A 502 2.35 -33.47 -19.48
N LEU A 503 2.84 -32.33 -19.99
CA LEU A 503 2.32 -31.67 -21.18
C LEU A 503 2.47 -32.54 -22.43
N HIS A 504 3.63 -33.15 -22.65
CA HIS A 504 3.87 -34.04 -23.78
C HIS A 504 2.92 -35.25 -23.77
N ARG A 505 2.62 -35.81 -22.59
CA ARG A 505 1.62 -36.86 -22.48
C ARG A 505 0.23 -36.36 -22.88
N ILE A 506 -0.17 -35.17 -22.40
CA ILE A 506 -1.45 -34.56 -22.79
C ILE A 506 -1.49 -34.33 -24.31
N PHE A 507 -0.39 -33.88 -24.91
CA PHE A 507 -0.28 -33.64 -26.33
C PHE A 507 -0.49 -34.90 -27.17
N GLU A 508 0.06 -36.04 -26.74
CA GLU A 508 -0.14 -37.35 -27.35
C GLU A 508 -1.61 -37.77 -27.22
N GLU A 509 -2.16 -37.75 -25.99
CA GLU A 509 -3.54 -38.13 -25.70
C GLU A 509 -4.56 -37.30 -26.52
N VAL A 510 -4.34 -35.99 -26.67
CA VAL A 510 -5.21 -35.10 -27.47
C VAL A 510 -5.04 -35.36 -28.97
N SER A 511 -3.84 -35.67 -29.44
CA SER A 511 -3.58 -35.93 -30.88
C SER A 511 -4.23 -37.21 -31.40
N GLU A 512 -4.48 -38.18 -30.52
CA GLU A 512 -5.18 -39.42 -30.84
C GLU A 512 -6.72 -39.25 -30.91
N MET A 513 -7.23 -38.07 -30.54
CA MET A 513 -8.67 -37.79 -30.53
C MET A 513 -9.21 -37.23 -31.85
N ASN A 514 -10.48 -37.53 -32.10
CA ASN A 514 -11.21 -37.01 -33.24
C ASN A 514 -11.75 -35.61 -32.90
N GLU A 515 -11.31 -34.57 -33.62
CA GLU A 515 -11.69 -33.13 -33.43
C GLU A 515 -13.20 -32.87 -33.29
N LYS A 516 -14.05 -33.77 -33.82
CA LYS A 516 -15.52 -33.64 -33.78
C LYS A 516 -16.16 -34.04 -32.45
N ILE A 517 -15.43 -34.72 -31.56
CA ILE A 517 -15.94 -35.23 -30.27
C ILE A 517 -15.44 -34.37 -29.09
N SER A 518 -14.42 -33.54 -29.32
CA SER A 518 -13.68 -32.83 -28.29
C SER A 518 -13.98 -31.32 -28.23
N ASP A 519 -13.75 -30.73 -27.07
CA ASP A 519 -13.85 -29.29 -26.84
C ASP A 519 -12.81 -28.55 -27.70
N LYS A 520 -13.27 -27.83 -28.73
CA LYS A 520 -12.43 -27.03 -29.65
C LYS A 520 -11.45 -26.13 -28.90
N ALA A 521 -11.84 -25.61 -27.74
CA ALA A 521 -10.99 -24.75 -26.92
C ALA A 521 -9.74 -25.49 -26.41
N ILE A 522 -9.82 -26.80 -26.18
CA ILE A 522 -8.69 -27.63 -25.74
C ILE A 522 -7.67 -27.79 -26.87
N PHE A 523 -8.12 -27.97 -28.11
CA PHE A 523 -7.24 -28.09 -29.27
C PHE A 523 -6.50 -26.77 -29.53
N GLU A 524 -7.21 -25.65 -29.47
CA GLU A 524 -6.61 -24.32 -29.60
C GLU A 524 -5.60 -24.04 -28.47
N LEU A 525 -5.90 -24.43 -27.23
CA LEU A 525 -5.00 -24.30 -26.09
C LEU A 525 -3.75 -25.20 -26.22
N VAL A 526 -3.91 -26.45 -26.65
CA VAL A 526 -2.79 -27.36 -26.92
C VAL A 526 -1.90 -26.80 -28.02
N GLN A 527 -2.47 -26.26 -29.10
CA GLN A 527 -1.68 -25.67 -30.17
C GLN A 527 -0.92 -24.42 -29.71
N TYR A 528 -1.56 -23.56 -28.91
CA TYR A 528 -0.91 -22.38 -28.31
C TYR A 528 0.31 -22.78 -27.47
N ILE A 529 0.17 -23.79 -26.61
CA ILE A 529 1.28 -24.27 -25.76
C ILE A 529 2.35 -24.95 -26.63
N LYS A 530 2.00 -25.86 -27.56
CA LYS A 530 2.99 -26.47 -28.46
C LYS A 530 3.81 -25.45 -29.24
N ASP A 531 3.16 -24.44 -29.82
CA ASP A 531 3.84 -23.42 -30.61
C ASP A 531 4.72 -22.49 -29.76
N GLY A 532 4.31 -22.24 -28.53
CA GLY A 532 5.03 -21.35 -27.62
C GLY A 532 6.12 -22.04 -26.80
N GLU A 533 6.18 -23.39 -26.78
CA GLU A 533 7.05 -24.16 -25.89
C GLU A 533 8.51 -23.74 -25.96
N LYS A 534 9.09 -23.70 -27.16
CA LYS A 534 10.47 -23.28 -27.36
C LYS A 534 10.71 -21.83 -26.94
N ILE A 535 9.74 -20.94 -27.18
CA ILE A 535 9.85 -19.52 -26.81
C ILE A 535 9.77 -19.39 -25.29
N PHE A 536 8.87 -20.13 -24.65
CA PHE A 536 8.74 -20.15 -23.19
C PHE A 536 9.99 -20.72 -22.54
N GLU A 537 10.53 -21.83 -23.02
CA GLU A 537 11.79 -22.40 -22.54
C GLU A 537 12.96 -21.41 -22.69
N GLU A 538 13.04 -20.76 -23.85
CA GLU A 538 14.06 -19.76 -24.12
C GLU A 538 13.95 -18.57 -23.16
N VAL A 539 12.75 -18.03 -22.91
CA VAL A 539 12.55 -16.95 -21.92
C VAL A 539 12.77 -17.43 -20.48
N LEU A 540 12.33 -18.66 -20.16
CA LEU A 540 12.42 -19.26 -18.84
C LEU A 540 13.88 -19.46 -18.41
N PHE A 541 14.75 -19.87 -19.34
CA PHE A 541 16.16 -20.17 -19.08
C PHE A 541 17.13 -19.09 -19.55
N ASN A 542 16.63 -17.99 -20.13
CA ASN A 542 17.45 -16.82 -20.45
C ASN A 542 17.45 -15.85 -19.27
N ASP A 543 18.46 -15.98 -18.42
CA ASP A 543 18.89 -14.87 -17.60
C ASP A 543 20.20 -14.32 -18.14
N SER A 544 20.11 -13.07 -18.55
CA SER A 544 21.23 -12.20 -18.87
C SER A 544 22.39 -12.21 -17.87
N TYR A 545 22.24 -12.54 -16.58
CA TYR A 545 23.37 -12.62 -15.64
C TYR A 545 24.05 -14.00 -15.67
N PHE A 546 23.29 -15.11 -15.63
CA PHE A 546 23.87 -16.45 -15.77
C PHE A 546 24.39 -16.73 -17.18
N MET A 547 23.66 -16.33 -18.23
CA MET A 547 24.13 -16.40 -19.62
C MET A 547 25.29 -15.45 -19.86
N PHE A 548 25.31 -14.25 -19.25
CA PHE A 548 26.52 -13.41 -19.26
C PHE A 548 27.67 -14.13 -18.59
N THR A 549 27.51 -14.70 -17.39
CA THR A 549 28.63 -15.38 -16.70
C THR A 549 29.12 -16.60 -17.49
N LYS A 550 28.20 -17.35 -18.12
CA LYS A 550 28.52 -18.52 -18.95
C LYS A 550 29.18 -18.11 -20.27
N GLN A 551 28.59 -17.18 -21.00
CA GLN A 551 29.10 -16.73 -22.31
C GLN A 551 30.29 -15.79 -22.18
N TYR A 552 30.41 -14.94 -21.16
CA TYR A 552 31.61 -14.12 -20.90
C TYR A 552 32.83 -15.02 -20.70
N ASN A 553 32.67 -16.14 -20.00
CA ASN A 553 33.72 -17.15 -19.85
C ASN A 553 34.00 -17.96 -21.15
N GLU A 554 33.07 -17.97 -22.10
CA GLU A 554 33.15 -18.75 -23.35
C GLU A 554 33.42 -17.90 -24.62
N SER A 555 33.26 -16.56 -24.58
CA SER A 555 33.20 -15.69 -25.77
C SER A 555 33.96 -14.35 -25.68
N ASP A 556 35.01 -14.26 -24.85
CA ASP A 556 35.87 -13.06 -24.73
C ASP A 556 35.11 -11.72 -24.54
N GLY A 557 33.92 -11.76 -23.95
CA GLY A 557 33.17 -10.57 -23.53
C GLY A 557 32.17 -9.96 -24.53
N GLU A 558 31.81 -10.62 -25.64
CA GLU A 558 30.90 -10.08 -26.67
C GLU A 558 29.38 -10.19 -26.38
N PHE A 559 28.94 -10.51 -25.15
CA PHE A 559 27.50 -10.64 -24.85
C PHE A 559 26.82 -9.30 -24.55
N ASP A 560 26.00 -8.81 -25.49
CA ASP A 560 25.15 -7.64 -25.31
C ASP A 560 23.78 -8.01 -24.71
N LYS A 561 23.68 -7.83 -23.38
CA LYS A 561 22.45 -8.03 -22.59
C LYS A 561 21.24 -7.25 -23.14
N LEU A 562 21.43 -6.02 -23.65
CA LEU A 562 20.34 -5.20 -24.17
C LEU A 562 19.84 -5.75 -25.51
N ARG A 563 20.77 -6.16 -26.37
CA ARG A 563 20.43 -6.81 -27.65
C ARG A 563 19.66 -8.11 -27.41
N GLU A 564 20.08 -8.91 -26.43
CA GLU A 564 19.44 -10.18 -26.14
C GLU A 564 18.02 -10.01 -25.56
N ILE A 565 17.84 -9.13 -24.58
CA ILE A 565 16.50 -8.87 -24.03
C ILE A 565 15.57 -8.27 -25.10
N THR A 566 16.10 -7.43 -25.99
CA THR A 566 15.35 -6.87 -27.13
C THR A 566 14.94 -7.96 -28.12
N ARG A 567 15.84 -8.92 -28.41
CA ARG A 567 15.55 -10.06 -29.27
C ARG A 567 14.40 -10.90 -28.70
N LEU A 568 14.49 -11.30 -27.43
CA LEU A 568 13.42 -12.05 -26.76
C LEU A 568 12.10 -11.29 -26.76
N TYR A 569 12.13 -10.00 -26.42
CA TYR A 569 10.95 -9.14 -26.43
C TYR A 569 10.26 -9.15 -27.80
N ASN A 570 11.03 -8.99 -28.88
CA ASN A 570 10.50 -9.02 -30.24
C ASN A 570 9.93 -10.40 -30.59
N THR A 571 10.62 -11.49 -30.25
CA THR A 571 10.12 -12.87 -30.45
C THR A 571 8.78 -13.09 -29.75
N VAL A 572 8.67 -12.69 -28.47
CA VAL A 572 7.42 -12.78 -27.71
C VAL A 572 6.32 -11.92 -28.33
N LYS A 573 6.64 -10.71 -28.81
CA LYS A 573 5.66 -9.84 -29.48
C LYS A 573 5.12 -10.45 -30.77
N GLU A 574 5.95 -11.08 -31.58
CA GLU A 574 5.50 -11.78 -32.79
C GLU A 574 4.63 -12.99 -32.45
N PHE A 575 4.99 -13.77 -31.43
CA PHE A 575 4.16 -14.87 -30.94
C PHE A 575 2.78 -14.39 -30.45
N GLN A 576 2.76 -13.33 -29.63
CA GLN A 576 1.52 -12.72 -29.14
C GLN A 576 0.61 -12.24 -30.28
N LYS A 577 1.18 -11.67 -31.36
CA LYS A 577 0.39 -11.28 -32.54
C LYS A 577 -0.30 -12.45 -33.23
N LYS A 578 0.31 -13.65 -33.22
CA LYS A 578 -0.29 -14.88 -33.76
C LYS A 578 -1.45 -15.38 -32.91
N TYR A 579 -1.42 -15.13 -31.60
CA TYR A 579 -2.38 -15.63 -30.61
C TYR A 579 -3.04 -14.52 -29.77
N PRO A 580 -3.77 -13.57 -30.38
CA PRO A 580 -4.29 -12.40 -29.68
C PRO A 580 -5.36 -12.76 -28.62
N SER A 581 -6.09 -13.86 -28.80
CA SER A 581 -7.11 -14.35 -27.86
C SER A 581 -6.55 -14.88 -26.54
N TYR A 582 -5.23 -15.07 -26.45
CA TYR A 582 -4.55 -15.61 -25.27
C TYR A 582 -3.80 -14.53 -24.47
N ILE A 583 -3.88 -13.27 -24.89
CA ILE A 583 -3.32 -12.10 -24.22
C ILE A 583 -4.35 -11.55 -23.23
N PHE A 584 -3.91 -11.24 -22.00
CA PHE A 584 -4.73 -10.59 -20.97
C PHE A 584 -4.52 -9.08 -20.93
#